data_AF-N8W2I9-F1
#
_entry.id   AF-N8W2I9-F1
#
_cell.length_a   1.000
_cell.length_b   1.000
_cell.length_c   1.000
_cell.angle_alpha   90.00
_cell.angle_beta   90.00
_cell.angle_gamma   90.00
#
_symmetry.space_group_name_H-M   'P 1'
#
loop_
_entity.id
_entity.type
_entity.pdbx_description
1 polymer ?
#
loop_
_entity_poly.entity_id
_entity_poly.type
_entity_poly.pdbx_seq_one_letter_code
_entity_poly.pdbx_strand_id
1 'polypeptide(L)'
;MQRLIQDFSIPAVFAGFITFLIGISVSAVLVIQGAQSLGANTAQISSWFWALGLAIGLSGLILSWKYKYPVATAWSFPQIFIVALAGIALFATISHNVALAFANVEEREAALLTFLCSASGVQFWGIGSAFWGLILGIFVLILFKFKLKNKP
;
A
#
# COMPACT_ATOMS: atom_id res chain seq x y z
N MET A 1 37.74 14.49 -4.72
CA MET A 1 37.03 13.86 -3.58
C MET A 1 36.09 14.83 -2.83
N GLN A 2 36.33 16.15 -2.84
CA GLN A 2 35.49 17.14 -2.14
C GLN A 2 34.03 17.30 -2.66
N ARG A 3 33.75 17.02 -3.95
CA ARG A 3 32.39 17.16 -4.52
C ARG A 3 31.40 16.11 -4.00
N LEU A 4 31.85 14.87 -3.71
CA LEU A 4 31.01 13.78 -3.19
C LEU A 4 30.40 14.07 -1.81
N ILE A 5 31.15 14.80 -0.96
CA ILE A 5 30.72 15.14 0.40
C ILE A 5 29.79 16.36 0.38
N GLN A 6 29.88 17.21 -0.64
CA GLN A 6 28.98 18.35 -0.86
C GLN A 6 27.62 17.93 -1.45
N ASP A 7 27.59 16.85 -2.24
CA ASP A 7 26.34 16.29 -2.81
C ASP A 7 25.55 15.44 -1.81
N PHE A 8 26.14 15.10 -0.65
CA PHE A 8 25.50 14.42 0.48
C PHE A 8 24.55 15.37 1.22
N SER A 9 23.52 15.82 0.50
CA SER A 9 22.45 16.62 1.08
C SER A 9 21.51 15.71 1.90
N ILE A 10 21.02 16.22 3.02
CA ILE A 10 20.01 15.52 3.84
C ILE A 10 18.84 15.01 2.99
N PRO A 11 18.27 15.79 2.04
CA PRO A 11 17.24 15.31 1.13
C PRO A 11 17.63 14.07 0.31
N ALA A 12 18.88 13.95 -0.13
CA ALA A 12 19.33 12.81 -0.92
C ALA A 12 19.34 11.51 -0.09
N VAL A 13 19.72 11.59 1.18
CA VAL A 13 19.69 10.44 2.10
C VAL A 13 18.25 10.00 2.36
N PHE A 14 17.34 10.96 2.62
CA PHE A 14 15.91 10.67 2.79
C PHE A 14 15.29 10.09 1.51
N ALA A 15 15.60 10.64 0.34
CA ALA A 15 15.12 10.13 -0.94
C ALA A 15 15.59 8.69 -1.20
N GLY A 16 16.87 8.38 -0.92
CA GLY A 16 17.41 7.03 -1.01
C GLY A 16 16.74 6.06 -0.03
N PHE A 17 16.52 6.50 1.21
CA PHE A 17 15.84 5.70 2.23
C PHE A 17 14.36 5.42 1.88
N ILE A 18 13.63 6.43 1.42
CA ILE A 18 12.24 6.29 0.95
C ILE A 18 12.18 5.32 -0.24
N THR A 19 13.10 5.45 -1.19
CA THR A 19 13.19 4.54 -2.34
C THR A 19 13.43 3.09 -1.90
N PHE A 20 14.29 2.88 -0.92
CA PHE A 20 14.55 1.56 -0.33
C PHE A 20 13.30 0.98 0.35
N LEU A 21 12.59 1.76 1.17
CA LEU A 21 11.37 1.31 1.85
C LEU A 21 10.27 0.92 0.86
N ILE A 22 10.06 1.74 -0.18
CA ILE A 22 9.09 1.47 -1.23
C ILE A 22 9.45 0.18 -1.99
N GLY A 23 10.73 0.03 -2.39
CA GLY A 23 11.19 -1.15 -3.13
C GLY A 23 11.01 -2.46 -2.37
N ILE A 24 11.30 -2.46 -1.06
CA ILE A 24 11.07 -3.62 -0.20
C ILE A 24 9.57 -3.89 -0.04
N SER A 25 8.76 -2.86 0.17
CA SER A 25 7.31 -3.00 0.40
C SER A 25 6.59 -3.64 -0.79
N VAL A 26 6.94 -3.22 -2.02
CA VAL A 26 6.35 -3.78 -3.25
C VAL A 26 6.74 -5.25 -3.46
N SER A 27 7.96 -5.62 -3.08
CA SER A 27 8.49 -6.97 -3.28
C SER A 27 8.09 -7.95 -2.16
N ALA A 28 7.69 -7.46 -0.99
CA ALA A 28 7.46 -8.27 0.20
C ALA A 28 6.46 -9.40 0.00
N VAL A 29 5.34 -9.12 -0.67
CA VAL A 29 4.28 -10.12 -0.90
C VAL A 29 4.78 -11.24 -1.81
N LEU A 30 5.47 -10.91 -2.90
CA LEU A 30 6.03 -11.89 -3.84
C LEU A 30 7.09 -12.78 -3.17
N VAL A 31 7.87 -12.19 -2.27
CA VAL A 31 8.95 -12.88 -1.55
C VAL A 31 8.39 -13.82 -0.50
N ILE A 32 7.38 -13.39 0.26
CA ILE A 32 6.69 -14.24 1.24
C ILE A 32 6.00 -15.40 0.54
N GLN A 33 5.22 -15.13 -0.51
CA GLN A 33 4.51 -16.17 -1.26
C GLN A 33 5.47 -17.14 -1.95
N GLY A 34 6.54 -16.62 -2.59
CA GLY A 34 7.57 -17.44 -3.23
C GLY A 34 8.34 -18.30 -2.23
N ALA A 35 8.77 -17.73 -1.11
CA ALA A 35 9.48 -18.48 -0.08
C ALA A 35 8.59 -19.53 0.60
N GLN A 36 7.32 -19.22 0.87
CA GLN A 36 6.35 -20.18 1.40
C GLN A 36 6.06 -21.32 0.42
N SER A 37 6.01 -21.05 -0.89
CA SER A 37 5.83 -22.10 -1.91
C SER A 37 6.98 -23.13 -1.94
N LEU A 38 8.16 -22.74 -1.44
CA LEU A 38 9.35 -23.57 -1.31
C LEU A 38 9.51 -24.16 0.10
N GLY A 39 8.54 -23.94 1.00
CA GLY A 39 8.57 -24.42 2.38
C GLY A 39 9.59 -23.70 3.28
N ALA A 40 9.98 -22.47 2.94
CA ALA A 40 11.03 -21.75 3.67
C ALA A 40 10.58 -21.31 5.08
N ASN A 41 11.50 -21.41 6.04
CA ASN A 41 11.27 -21.00 7.43
C ASN A 41 11.43 -19.46 7.60
N THR A 42 10.91 -18.89 8.69
CA THR A 42 10.92 -17.44 8.98
C THR A 42 12.34 -16.83 8.92
N ALA A 43 13.36 -17.57 9.36
CA ALA A 43 14.75 -17.13 9.27
C ALA A 43 15.25 -16.99 7.82
N GLN A 44 14.82 -17.87 6.92
CA GLN A 44 15.18 -17.82 5.50
C GLN A 44 14.46 -16.66 4.80
N ILE A 45 13.19 -16.42 5.12
CA ILE A 45 12.43 -15.27 4.62
C ILE A 45 13.14 -13.95 5.02
N SER A 46 13.59 -13.83 6.27
CA SER A 46 14.37 -12.66 6.74
C SER A 46 15.68 -12.47 5.97
N SER A 47 16.38 -13.56 5.66
CA SER A 47 17.60 -13.53 4.83
C SER A 47 17.31 -13.05 3.40
N TRP A 48 16.18 -13.46 2.82
CA TRP A 48 15.77 -13.00 1.48
C TRP A 48 15.45 -11.50 1.47
N PHE A 49 14.83 -10.99 2.53
CA PHE A 49 14.60 -9.54 2.69
C PHE A 49 15.91 -8.75 2.81
N TRP A 50 16.89 -9.27 3.54
CA TRP A 50 18.24 -8.68 3.58
C TRP A 50 18.91 -8.65 2.21
N ALA A 51 18.85 -9.77 1.47
CA ALA A 51 19.39 -9.86 0.12
C ALA A 51 18.73 -8.86 -0.85
N LEU A 52 17.40 -8.69 -0.76
CA LEU A 52 16.65 -7.73 -1.57
C LEU A 52 16.98 -6.28 -1.21
N GLY A 53 17.03 -5.96 0.09
CA GLY A 53 17.39 -4.63 0.54
C GLY A 53 18.79 -4.24 0.04
N LEU A 54 19.75 -5.15 0.18
CA LEU A 54 21.10 -4.94 -0.34
C LEU A 54 21.11 -4.82 -1.87
N ALA A 55 20.39 -5.68 -2.59
CA ALA A 55 20.33 -5.62 -4.06
C ALA A 55 19.73 -4.29 -4.57
N ILE A 56 18.63 -3.83 -3.98
CA ILE A 56 17.99 -2.56 -4.33
C ILE A 56 18.91 -1.38 -3.98
N GLY A 57 19.50 -1.39 -2.78
CA GLY A 57 20.42 -0.35 -2.34
C GLY A 57 21.69 -0.25 -3.19
N LEU A 58 22.36 -1.39 -3.43
CA LEU A 58 23.58 -1.43 -4.25
C LEU A 58 23.29 -1.08 -5.70
N SER A 59 22.23 -1.62 -6.31
CA SER A 59 21.91 -1.32 -7.72
C SER A 59 21.57 0.16 -7.92
N GLY A 60 20.78 0.76 -7.01
CA GLY A 60 20.47 2.18 -7.04
C GLY A 60 21.72 3.06 -6.86
N LEU A 61 22.60 2.69 -5.94
CA LEU A 61 23.85 3.42 -5.68
C LEU A 61 24.81 3.32 -6.88
N ILE A 62 25.03 2.12 -7.41
CA ILE A 62 25.92 1.88 -8.57
C ILE A 62 25.42 2.63 -9.80
N LEU A 63 24.12 2.57 -10.10
CA LEU A 63 23.54 3.25 -11.25
C LEU A 63 23.59 4.78 -11.06
N SER A 64 23.26 5.29 -9.88
CA SER A 64 23.32 6.72 -9.61
C SER A 64 24.76 7.25 -9.69
N TRP A 65 25.75 6.46 -9.25
CA TRP A 65 27.16 6.83 -9.38
C TRP A 65 27.62 6.83 -10.84
N LYS A 66 27.23 5.82 -11.63
CA LYS A 66 27.62 5.70 -13.04
C LYS A 66 26.99 6.79 -13.91
N TYR A 67 25.71 7.09 -13.72
CA TYR A 67 24.96 8.04 -14.56
C TYR A 67 24.98 9.47 -14.03
N LYS A 68 25.45 9.72 -12.79
CA LYS A 68 25.46 11.04 -12.12
C LYS A 68 24.08 11.71 -12.03
N TYR A 69 23.02 10.92 -12.11
CA TYR A 69 21.63 11.31 -11.87
C TYR A 69 21.05 10.35 -10.82
N PRO A 70 20.08 10.77 -9.98
CA PRO A 70 19.37 9.85 -9.09
C PRO A 70 18.55 8.87 -9.94
N VAL A 71 19.12 7.70 -10.22
CA VAL A 71 18.46 6.66 -11.00
C VAL A 71 17.62 5.83 -10.05
N ALA A 72 16.37 6.26 -9.83
CA ALA A 72 15.34 5.37 -9.33
C ALA A 72 14.95 4.43 -10.47
N THR A 73 15.46 3.19 -10.46
CA THR A 73 15.09 2.15 -11.45
C THR A 73 13.58 1.93 -11.53
N ALA A 74 12.84 2.30 -10.49
CA ALA A 74 11.38 2.28 -10.45
C ALA A 74 10.69 3.30 -11.38
N TRP A 75 11.37 4.37 -11.81
CA TRP A 75 10.77 5.44 -12.64
C TRP A 75 11.10 5.35 -14.14
N SER A 76 11.87 4.35 -14.57
CA SER A 76 12.09 4.10 -16.01
C SER A 76 10.91 3.39 -16.70
N PHE A 77 9.86 3.03 -15.95
CA PHE A 77 8.64 2.48 -16.52
C PHE A 77 7.79 3.62 -17.11
N PRO A 78 7.25 3.47 -18.34
CA PRO A 78 6.30 4.43 -18.90
C PRO A 78 5.20 4.75 -17.87
N GLN A 79 4.77 6.01 -17.74
CA GLN A 79 3.77 6.42 -16.75
C GLN A 79 2.50 5.54 -16.78
N ILE A 80 2.10 5.08 -17.98
CA ILE A 80 0.98 4.17 -18.19
C ILE A 80 1.18 2.81 -17.49
N PHE A 81 2.42 2.29 -17.45
CA PHE A 81 2.77 1.06 -16.75
C PHE A 81 2.65 1.23 -15.24
N ILE A 82 3.10 2.36 -14.69
CA ILE A 82 3.01 2.63 -13.25
C ILE A 82 1.55 2.70 -12.81
N VAL A 83 0.70 3.42 -13.56
CA VAL A 83 -0.73 3.53 -13.27
C VAL A 83 -1.42 2.16 -13.39
N ALA A 84 -1.09 1.37 -14.41
CA ALA A 84 -1.63 0.02 -14.58
C ALA A 84 -1.22 -0.90 -13.42
N LEU A 85 0.05 -0.91 -13.02
CA LEU A 85 0.53 -1.72 -11.89
C LEU A 85 -0.10 -1.28 -10.57
N ALA A 86 -0.21 0.02 -10.34
CA ALA A 86 -0.89 0.57 -9.17
C ALA A 86 -2.37 0.15 -9.13
N GLY A 87 -3.06 0.19 -10.27
CA GLY A 87 -4.45 -0.27 -10.39
C GLY A 87 -4.59 -1.77 -10.07
N ILE A 88 -3.71 -2.62 -10.61
CA ILE A 88 -3.69 -4.06 -10.34
C ILE A 88 -3.39 -4.35 -8.87
N ALA A 89 -2.43 -3.65 -8.27
CA ALA A 89 -2.10 -3.78 -6.86
C ALA A 89 -3.27 -3.34 -5.95
N LEU A 90 -3.89 -2.20 -6.27
CA LEU A 90 -5.04 -1.68 -5.52
C LEU A 90 -6.25 -2.62 -5.64
N PHE A 91 -6.46 -3.23 -6.80
CA PHE A 91 -7.57 -4.16 -7.03
C PHE A 91 -7.54 -5.34 -6.05
N ALA A 92 -6.36 -5.93 -5.82
CA ALA A 92 -6.19 -7.02 -4.86
C ALA A 92 -6.55 -6.58 -3.43
N THR A 93 -6.09 -5.41 -3.01
CA THR A 93 -6.37 -4.86 -1.67
C THR A 93 -7.85 -4.50 -1.50
N ILE A 94 -8.47 -3.84 -2.50
CA ILE A 94 -9.90 -3.49 -2.45
C ILE A 94 -10.74 -4.77 -2.36
N SER A 95 -10.49 -5.76 -3.22
CA SER A 95 -11.22 -7.03 -3.24
C SER A 95 -11.18 -7.72 -1.87
N HIS A 96 -10.00 -7.81 -1.25
CA HIS A 96 -9.83 -8.43 0.05
C HIS A 96 -10.57 -7.69 1.18
N ASN A 97 -10.45 -6.36 1.25
CA ASN A 97 -11.08 -5.57 2.31
C ASN A 97 -12.60 -5.49 2.15
N VAL A 98 -13.10 -5.42 0.91
CA VAL A 98 -14.52 -5.51 0.59
C VAL A 98 -15.07 -6.86 1.05
N ALA A 99 -14.41 -7.97 0.69
CA ALA A 99 -14.83 -9.30 1.13
C ALA A 99 -14.89 -9.43 2.66
N LEU A 100 -13.89 -8.90 3.38
CA LEU A 100 -13.88 -8.86 4.84
C LEU A 100 -15.02 -7.99 5.41
N ALA A 101 -15.24 -6.80 4.86
CA ALA A 101 -16.30 -5.89 5.30
C ALA A 101 -17.71 -6.48 5.10
N PHE A 102 -17.90 -7.30 4.05
CA PHE A 102 -19.17 -7.98 3.76
C PHE A 102 -19.29 -9.39 4.38
N ALA A 103 -18.30 -9.84 5.15
CA ALA A 103 -18.30 -11.19 5.72
C ALA A 103 -19.46 -11.42 6.69
N ASN A 104 -19.68 -10.49 7.62
CA ASN A 104 -20.74 -10.58 8.64
C ASN A 104 -22.11 -10.15 8.09
N VAL A 105 -23.06 -11.09 8.01
CA VAL A 105 -24.41 -10.84 7.47
C VAL A 105 -25.13 -9.70 8.22
N GLU A 106 -24.92 -9.58 9.53
CA GLU A 106 -25.54 -8.54 10.37
C GLU A 106 -25.04 -7.12 10.07
N GLU A 107 -23.81 -6.98 9.57
CA GLU A 107 -23.15 -5.68 9.33
C GLU A 107 -23.12 -5.30 7.84
N ARG A 108 -23.60 -6.19 6.95
CA ARG A 108 -23.57 -5.99 5.49
C ARG A 108 -24.24 -4.71 5.03
N GLU A 109 -25.40 -4.38 5.58
CA GLU A 109 -26.14 -3.16 5.19
C GLU A 109 -25.34 -1.89 5.52
N ALA A 110 -24.70 -1.86 6.70
CA ALA A 110 -23.83 -0.76 7.11
C ALA A 110 -22.57 -0.65 6.23
N ALA A 111 -21.95 -1.79 5.92
CA ALA A 111 -20.80 -1.85 5.02
C ALA A 111 -21.17 -1.42 3.59
N LEU A 112 -22.35 -1.81 3.09
CA LEU A 112 -22.84 -1.49 1.74
C LEU A 112 -23.02 0.02 1.62
N LEU A 113 -23.70 0.63 2.60
CA LEU A 113 -23.95 2.05 2.57
C LEU A 113 -22.67 2.89 2.77
N THR A 114 -21.74 2.43 3.60
CA THR A 114 -20.40 3.05 3.72
C THR A 114 -19.67 3.04 2.38
N PHE A 115 -19.66 1.88 1.73
CA PHE A 115 -18.96 1.67 0.47
C PHE A 115 -19.60 2.48 -0.67
N LEU A 116 -20.92 2.38 -0.84
CA LEU A 116 -21.66 3.09 -1.89
C LEU A 116 -21.59 4.61 -1.70
N CYS A 117 -21.70 5.10 -0.46
CA CYS A 117 -21.54 6.53 -0.19
C CYS A 117 -20.11 6.99 -0.48
N SER A 118 -19.09 6.24 -0.07
CA SER A 118 -17.69 6.57 -0.36
C SER A 118 -17.40 6.58 -1.87
N ALA A 119 -17.93 5.60 -2.60
CA ALA A 119 -17.78 5.45 -4.05
C ALA A 119 -18.58 6.51 -4.86
N SER A 120 -19.60 7.12 -4.27
CA SER A 120 -20.45 8.10 -4.96
C SER A 120 -19.73 9.39 -5.39
N GLY A 121 -18.58 9.70 -4.79
CA GLY A 121 -17.86 10.95 -5.05
C GLY A 121 -18.57 12.21 -4.55
N VAL A 122 -19.68 12.10 -3.83
CA VAL A 122 -20.42 13.24 -3.28
C VAL A 122 -19.55 14.02 -2.29
N GLN A 123 -19.42 15.33 -2.51
CA GLN A 123 -18.74 16.22 -1.59
C GLN A 123 -19.76 17.13 -0.92
N PHE A 124 -19.77 17.13 0.41
CA PHE A 124 -20.65 17.98 1.20
C PHE A 124 -19.79 18.82 2.16
N TRP A 125 -20.00 20.15 2.13
CA TRP A 125 -19.25 21.12 2.94
C TRP A 125 -17.72 21.09 2.74
N GLY A 126 -17.28 20.76 1.53
CA GLY A 126 -15.85 20.63 1.23
C GLY A 126 -15.18 19.39 1.84
N ILE A 127 -15.96 18.51 2.49
CA ILE A 127 -15.48 17.24 3.02
C ILE A 127 -15.85 16.12 2.02
N GLY A 128 -14.87 15.27 1.71
CA GLY A 128 -15.02 14.17 0.76
C GLY A 128 -16.01 13.08 1.20
N SER A 129 -16.51 12.32 0.22
CA SER A 129 -17.51 11.26 0.38
C SER A 129 -17.13 10.18 1.40
N ALA A 130 -15.84 9.83 1.50
CA ALA A 130 -15.37 8.77 2.39
C ALA A 130 -15.69 9.05 3.87
N PHE A 131 -15.61 10.31 4.29
CA PHE A 131 -15.95 10.72 5.65
C PHE A 131 -17.44 10.54 5.94
N TRP A 132 -18.29 11.06 5.05
CA TRP A 132 -19.74 10.96 5.18
C TRP A 132 -20.23 9.51 5.07
N GLY A 133 -19.60 8.71 4.21
CA GLY A 133 -19.85 7.28 4.08
C GLY A 133 -19.58 6.53 5.38
N LEU A 134 -18.47 6.83 6.06
CA LEU A 134 -18.14 6.24 7.35
C LEU A 134 -19.15 6.63 8.44
N ILE A 135 -19.54 7.91 8.52
CA ILE A 135 -20.57 8.37 9.49
C ILE A 135 -21.88 7.63 9.27
N LEU A 136 -22.34 7.56 8.02
CA LEU A 136 -23.58 6.88 7.65
C LEU A 136 -23.51 5.40 7.99
N GLY A 137 -22.40 4.74 7.64
CA GLY A 137 -22.11 3.35 8.01
C GLY A 137 -22.23 3.07 9.49
N ILE A 138 -21.54 3.86 10.32
CA ILE A 138 -21.57 3.74 11.78
C ILE A 138 -22.99 3.96 12.30
N PHE A 139 -23.69 4.98 11.79
CA PHE A 139 -25.07 5.26 12.20
C PHE A 139 -25.99 4.06 11.94
N VAL A 140 -25.90 3.44 10.77
CA VAL A 140 -26.67 2.25 10.40
C VAL A 140 -26.27 1.05 11.26
N LEU A 141 -24.98 0.82 11.47
CA LEU A 141 -24.48 -0.26 12.31
C LEU A 141 -25.03 -0.15 13.74
N ILE A 142 -25.04 1.05 14.30
CA ILE A 142 -25.61 1.33 15.62
C ILE A 142 -27.10 1.01 15.65
N LEU A 143 -27.88 1.49 14.67
CA LEU A 143 -29.32 1.23 14.59
C LEU A 143 -29.63 -0.26 14.52
N PHE A 144 -28.92 -1.03 13.69
CA PHE A 144 -29.12 -2.47 13.57
C PHE A 144 -28.71 -3.22 14.83
N LYS A 145 -27.59 -2.85 15.48
CA LYS A 145 -27.19 -3.44 16.77
C LYS A 145 -28.20 -3.17 17.88
N PHE A 146 -28.75 -1.97 17.95
CA PHE A 146 -29.82 -1.64 18.91
C PHE A 146 -31.10 -2.46 18.64
N LYS A 147 -31.47 -2.67 17.37
CA LYS A 147 -32.65 -3.44 16.99
C LYS A 147 -32.51 -4.94 17.24
N LEU A 148 -31.30 -5.50 17.11
CA LEU A 148 -31.00 -6.89 17.45
C LEU A 148 -31.02 -7.12 18.97
N LYS A 149 -30.51 -6.17 19.75
CA LYS A 149 -30.52 -6.24 21.23
C LYS A 149 -31.92 -6.14 21.85
N ASN A 150 -32.86 -5.51 21.15
CA ASN A 150 -34.25 -5.32 21.59
C ASN A 150 -35.24 -6.33 20.99
N LYS A 151 -34.78 -7.41 20.34
CA LYS A 151 -35.67 -8.55 20.06
C LYS A 151 -35.95 -9.29 21.37
N PRO A 152 -37.23 -9.51 21.75
CA PRO A 152 -37.59 -10.29 22.94
C PRO A 152 -37.15 -11.75 22.80
#